data_AF-A0A2P4S7H7-F1
#
_entry.id   AF-A0A2P4S7H7-F1
#
_cell.length_a   1.000
_cell.length_b   1.000
_cell.length_c   1.000
_cell.angle_alpha   90.00
_cell.angle_beta   90.00
_cell.angle_gamma   90.00
#
_symmetry.space_group_name_H-M   'P 1'
#
loop_
_entity.id
_entity.type
_entity.pdbx_description
1 polymer ?
#
loop_
_entity_poly.entity_id
_entity_poly.type
_entity_poly.pdbx_seq_one_letter_code
_entity_poly.pdbx_strand_id
1 'polypeptide(L)'
;MTASSDTTILIWNLKGEVLASINTNQMNNAYAAVSPCGRFVASCGFTPDVKVWEVCFGKSGDFREVTRAFELKGHTAGIYSFSFSNDSRRMATVSKDGTWKFWDTDVEYKKQQDPYLLLTGRCEVAEPCRIALSPDAHVVAISCGTTIAVFNTRRGEEEERFVGVHGQHIADLAFDTTSRYLVSCGDRAIRVFHNTPGYRAVVEEMETMLRKTTTKATRERLEQQISSAKKALAAICGRKQ
;
A
#
# COMPACT_ATOMS: atom_id res chain seq x y z
N MET A 1 -10.04 15.95 2.00
CA MET A 1 -10.21 15.55 0.58
C MET A 1 -11.49 14.74 0.48
N THR A 2 -12.26 14.92 -0.59
CA THR A 2 -13.39 14.05 -0.92
C THR A 2 -13.26 13.60 -2.37
N ALA A 3 -13.59 12.34 -2.66
CA ALA A 3 -13.63 11.80 -4.01
C ALA A 3 -15.06 11.39 -4.34
N SER A 4 -15.60 11.89 -5.44
CA SER A 4 -16.89 11.47 -5.98
C SER A 4 -16.71 10.24 -6.85
N SER A 5 -17.77 9.44 -7.02
CA SER A 5 -17.80 8.31 -7.95
C SER A 5 -17.70 8.73 -9.42
N ASP A 6 -17.94 10.01 -9.73
CA ASP A 6 -17.62 10.60 -11.02
C ASP A 6 -16.09 10.78 -11.18
N THR A 7 -15.63 11.83 -11.88
CA THR A 7 -14.21 12.10 -12.09
C THR A 7 -13.64 13.19 -11.16
N THR A 8 -14.39 13.62 -10.15
CA THR A 8 -14.09 14.81 -9.35
C THR A 8 -13.47 14.43 -8.01
N ILE A 9 -12.35 15.08 -7.69
CA ILE A 9 -11.77 15.11 -6.35
C ILE A 9 -11.73 16.56 -5.89
N LEU A 10 -12.28 16.81 -4.69
CA LEU A 10 -12.23 18.12 -4.05
C LEU A 10 -11.21 18.12 -2.92
N ILE A 11 -10.37 19.15 -2.92
CA ILE A 11 -9.43 19.47 -1.85
C ILE A 11 -10.06 20.56 -0.99
N TRP A 12 -10.02 20.37 0.32
CA TRP A 12 -10.68 21.22 1.29
C TRP A 12 -9.67 21.72 2.29
N ASN A 13 -9.90 22.91 2.84
CA ASN A 13 -9.25 23.32 4.07
C ASN A 13 -10.04 22.84 5.29
N LEU A 14 -9.46 23.02 6.48
CA LEU A 14 -10.09 22.64 7.75
C LEU A 14 -11.33 23.48 8.11
N LYS A 15 -11.54 24.62 7.43
CA LYS A 15 -12.75 25.45 7.59
C LYS A 15 -13.91 24.96 6.73
N GLY A 16 -13.69 23.95 5.87
CA GLY A 16 -14.71 23.42 4.96
C GLY A 16 -14.81 24.18 3.64
N GLU A 17 -13.83 25.01 3.29
CA GLU A 17 -13.79 25.71 2.00
C GLU A 17 -13.06 24.85 0.96
N VAL A 18 -13.57 24.83 -0.27
CA VAL A 18 -12.94 24.13 -1.40
C VAL A 18 -11.71 24.93 -1.84
N LEU A 19 -10.54 24.31 -1.72
CA LEU A 19 -9.26 24.87 -2.17
C LEU A 19 -9.01 24.59 -3.65
N ALA A 20 -9.35 23.38 -4.11
CA ALA A 20 -9.17 22.97 -5.50
C ALA A 20 -10.14 21.87 -5.91
N SER A 21 -10.43 21.81 -7.21
CA SER A 21 -11.15 20.72 -7.86
C SER A 21 -10.25 20.06 -8.90
N ILE A 22 -10.11 18.75 -8.82
CA ILE A 22 -9.31 17.93 -9.72
C ILE A 22 -10.27 17.09 -10.55
N ASN A 23 -10.16 17.19 -11.87
CA ASN A 23 -10.79 16.23 -12.78
C ASN A 23 -9.79 15.11 -13.11
N THR A 24 -10.08 13.91 -12.62
CA THR A 24 -9.23 12.72 -12.78
C THR A 24 -9.24 12.20 -14.22
N ASN A 25 -10.28 12.52 -15.01
CA ASN A 25 -10.51 11.98 -16.35
C ASN A 25 -10.49 10.44 -16.39
N GLN A 26 -10.89 9.76 -15.30
CA GLN A 26 -10.87 8.29 -15.19
C GLN A 26 -12.21 7.61 -15.51
N MET A 27 -13.17 8.36 -16.09
CA MET A 27 -14.61 8.04 -16.24
C MET A 27 -15.36 7.86 -14.90
N ASN A 28 -14.86 7.01 -14.01
CA ASN A 28 -15.30 6.90 -12.63
C ASN A 28 -14.10 6.70 -11.70
N ASN A 29 -14.21 7.17 -10.47
CA ASN A 29 -13.22 6.89 -9.43
C ASN A 29 -13.66 5.64 -8.64
N ALA A 30 -12.81 4.62 -8.61
CA ALA A 30 -13.01 3.43 -7.78
C ALA A 30 -12.41 3.60 -6.39
N TYR A 31 -11.31 4.35 -6.28
CA TYR A 31 -10.63 4.61 -5.02
C TYR A 31 -9.79 5.89 -5.10
N ALA A 32 -9.61 6.56 -3.97
CA ALA A 32 -8.73 7.72 -3.84
C ALA A 32 -8.16 7.78 -2.42
N ALA A 33 -6.93 8.27 -2.30
CA ALA A 33 -6.24 8.36 -1.02
C ALA A 33 -5.27 9.55 -0.98
N VAL A 34 -5.03 10.05 0.23
CA VAL A 34 -3.95 11.00 0.53
C VAL A 34 -2.73 10.20 0.97
N SER A 35 -1.53 10.57 0.51
CA SER A 35 -0.31 9.93 0.96
C SER A 35 -0.07 10.19 2.46
N PRO A 36 0.59 9.28 3.19
CA PRO A 36 0.91 9.48 4.61
C PRO A 36 1.70 10.75 4.91
N CYS A 37 2.53 11.23 3.97
CA CYS A 37 3.24 12.51 4.10
C CYS A 37 2.36 13.76 3.86
N GLY A 38 1.08 13.59 3.49
CA GLY A 38 0.13 14.68 3.22
C GLY A 38 0.38 15.45 1.92
N ARG A 39 1.46 15.14 1.20
CA ARG A 39 1.90 15.84 0.00
C ARG A 39 1.13 15.44 -1.26
N PHE A 40 0.74 14.18 -1.36
CA PHE A 40 0.15 13.63 -2.58
C PHE A 40 -1.29 13.23 -2.37
N VAL A 41 -2.07 13.40 -3.43
CA VAL A 41 -3.40 12.86 -3.59
C VAL A 41 -3.36 11.94 -4.80
N ALA A 42 -3.96 10.77 -4.71
CA ALA A 42 -4.01 9.83 -5.82
C ALA A 42 -5.43 9.30 -6.04
N SER A 43 -5.69 8.86 -7.27
CA SER A 43 -6.96 8.25 -7.66
C SER A 43 -6.77 7.14 -8.68
N CYS A 44 -7.66 6.16 -8.61
CA CYS A 44 -7.75 5.08 -9.58
C CYS A 44 -9.21 4.79 -9.92
N GLY A 45 -9.43 4.11 -11.04
CA GLY A 45 -10.77 3.91 -11.58
C GLY A 45 -10.80 2.98 -12.77
N PHE A 46 -11.65 3.29 -13.74
CA PHE A 46 -11.78 2.48 -14.96
C PHE A 46 -10.51 2.47 -15.83
N THR A 47 -9.71 3.52 -15.77
CA THR A 47 -8.47 3.61 -16.56
C THR A 47 -7.36 2.73 -15.96
N PRO A 48 -6.41 2.25 -16.79
CA PRO A 48 -5.37 1.31 -16.36
C PRO A 48 -4.19 1.98 -15.62
N ASP A 49 -4.38 3.18 -15.09
CA ASP A 49 -3.37 3.98 -14.44
C ASP A 49 -3.86 4.57 -13.12
N VAL A 50 -2.97 4.64 -12.13
CA VAL A 50 -3.19 5.47 -10.94
C VAL A 50 -2.62 6.84 -11.23
N LYS A 51 -3.44 7.88 -11.07
CA LYS A 51 -3.01 9.27 -11.26
C LYS A 51 -2.67 9.86 -9.90
N VAL A 52 -1.55 10.59 -9.83
CA VAL A 52 -1.05 11.21 -8.60
C VAL A 52 -0.82 12.70 -8.82
N TRP A 53 -1.28 13.50 -7.87
CA TRP A 53 -1.15 14.95 -7.83
C TRP A 53 -0.41 15.40 -6.57
N GLU A 54 0.43 16.42 -6.70
CA GLU A 54 1.03 17.12 -5.56
C GLU A 54 0.11 18.27 -5.13
N VAL A 55 -0.17 18.35 -3.83
CA VAL A 55 -0.82 19.51 -3.21
C VAL A 55 0.27 20.43 -2.71
N CYS A 56 0.45 21.56 -3.40
CA CYS A 56 1.53 22.50 -3.14
C CYS A 56 1.10 23.54 -2.10
N PHE A 57 1.89 23.66 -1.04
CA PHE A 57 1.77 24.73 -0.03
C PHE A 57 2.97 25.67 -0.09
N GLY A 58 2.76 26.94 0.26
CA GLY A 58 3.82 27.93 0.42
C GLY A 58 4.62 27.73 1.68
N LYS A 59 5.73 28.48 1.83
CA LYS A 59 6.57 28.46 3.04
C LYS A 59 5.79 28.87 4.31
N SER A 60 4.74 29.67 4.15
CA SER A 60 3.82 30.10 5.20
C SER A 60 2.73 29.08 5.52
N GLY A 61 2.65 27.96 4.79
CA GLY A 61 1.59 26.96 4.95
C GLY A 61 0.30 27.25 4.16
N ASP A 62 0.28 28.34 3.38
CA ASP A 62 -0.88 28.67 2.53
C ASP A 62 -0.95 27.76 1.31
N PHE A 63 -2.16 27.32 0.97
CA PHE A 63 -2.41 26.57 -0.25
C PHE A 63 -2.00 27.39 -1.49
N ARG A 64 -1.30 26.78 -2.44
CA ARG A 64 -0.92 27.41 -3.70
C ARG A 64 -1.70 26.86 -4.87
N GLU A 65 -1.53 25.57 -5.13
CA GLU A 65 -2.10 24.91 -6.29
C GLU A 65 -2.04 23.38 -6.11
N VAL A 66 -2.70 22.68 -7.03
CA VAL A 66 -2.56 21.23 -7.21
C VAL A 66 -1.98 20.97 -8.59
N THR A 67 -0.87 20.25 -8.66
CA THR A 67 -0.20 19.92 -9.93
C THR A 67 -0.14 18.41 -10.14
N ARG A 68 -0.18 17.97 -11.40
CA ARG A 68 0.04 16.55 -11.73
C ARG A 68 1.48 16.19 -11.40
N ALA A 69 1.68 15.16 -10.59
CA ALA A 69 2.99 14.68 -10.20
C ALA A 69 3.45 13.56 -11.15
N PHE A 70 2.83 12.39 -11.06
CA PHE A 70 3.17 11.23 -11.88
C PHE A 70 1.96 10.29 -12.03
N GLU A 71 2.11 9.28 -12.89
CA GLU A 71 1.10 8.25 -13.13
C GLU A 71 1.74 6.86 -13.04
N LEU A 72 1.05 5.90 -12.42
CA LEU A 72 1.49 4.51 -12.38
C LEU A 72 0.89 3.76 -13.57
N LYS A 73 1.66 3.68 -14.67
CA LYS A 73 1.24 3.09 -15.95
C LYS A 73 1.75 1.66 -16.08
N GLY A 74 0.92 0.75 -16.59
CA GLY A 74 1.36 -0.59 -16.98
C GLY A 74 0.38 -1.72 -16.69
N HIS A 75 -0.76 -1.42 -16.03
CA HIS A 75 -1.90 -2.34 -16.04
C HIS A 75 -2.56 -2.35 -17.41
N THR A 76 -3.35 -3.40 -17.71
CA THR A 76 -4.09 -3.52 -18.97
C THR A 76 -5.59 -3.35 -18.80
N ALA A 77 -6.06 -3.22 -17.56
CA ALA A 77 -7.46 -2.96 -17.22
C ALA A 77 -7.57 -2.03 -16.00
N GLY A 78 -8.81 -1.61 -15.71
CA GLY A 78 -9.12 -0.70 -14.60
C GLY A 78 -8.59 -1.17 -13.25
N ILE A 79 -8.21 -0.19 -12.42
CA ILE A 79 -7.57 -0.41 -11.12
C ILE A 79 -8.62 -0.28 -10.03
N TYR A 80 -8.73 -1.31 -9.18
CA TYR A 80 -9.73 -1.34 -8.11
C TYR A 80 -9.29 -0.56 -6.87
N SER A 81 -8.00 -0.62 -6.54
CA SER A 81 -7.45 -0.02 -5.33
C SER A 81 -5.94 0.16 -5.45
N PHE A 82 -5.41 1.06 -4.63
CA PHE A 82 -3.97 1.24 -4.43
C PHE A 82 -3.66 1.60 -2.97
N SER A 83 -2.40 1.48 -2.57
CA SER A 83 -1.92 1.84 -1.23
C SER A 83 -0.54 2.49 -1.29
N PHE A 84 -0.30 3.49 -0.45
CA PHE A 84 1.02 4.07 -0.22
C PHE A 84 1.76 3.31 0.88
N SER A 85 3.09 3.34 0.87
CA SER A 85 3.92 3.05 2.04
C SER A 85 3.95 4.26 2.99
N ASN A 86 4.36 4.05 4.24
CA ASN A 86 4.37 5.09 5.26
C ASN A 86 5.34 6.24 4.94
N ASP A 87 6.45 5.95 4.26
CA ASP A 87 7.39 6.95 3.76
C ASP A 87 6.95 7.62 2.44
N SER A 88 5.83 7.17 1.86
CA SER A 88 5.30 7.61 0.56
C SER A 88 6.26 7.41 -0.63
N ARG A 89 7.28 6.56 -0.47
CA ARG A 89 8.27 6.22 -1.51
C ARG A 89 7.94 4.95 -2.27
N ARG A 90 6.93 4.21 -1.83
CA ARG A 90 6.43 3.01 -2.50
C ARG A 90 4.93 3.08 -2.63
N MET A 91 4.42 2.44 -3.68
CA MET A 91 3.00 2.25 -3.88
C MET A 91 2.72 0.82 -4.35
N ALA A 92 1.56 0.29 -4.00
CA ALA A 92 1.04 -0.97 -4.52
C ALA A 92 -0.32 -0.74 -5.18
N THR A 93 -0.57 -1.42 -6.30
CA THR A 93 -1.81 -1.30 -7.08
C THR A 93 -2.39 -2.68 -7.37
N VAL A 94 -3.72 -2.82 -7.39
CA VAL A 94 -4.42 -4.05 -7.80
C VAL A 94 -5.44 -3.75 -8.90
N SER A 95 -5.42 -4.55 -9.96
CA SER A 95 -6.21 -4.32 -11.16
C SER A 95 -7.11 -5.50 -11.51
N LYS A 96 -8.17 -5.20 -12.28
CA LYS A 96 -9.02 -6.17 -12.96
C LYS A 96 -8.25 -7.07 -13.93
N ASP A 97 -7.03 -6.69 -14.33
CA ASP A 97 -6.18 -7.52 -15.19
C ASP A 97 -5.63 -8.78 -14.51
N GLY A 98 -5.96 -9.03 -13.24
CA GLY A 98 -5.51 -10.20 -12.48
C GLY A 98 -4.08 -10.05 -11.95
N THR A 99 -3.54 -8.83 -11.94
CA THR A 99 -2.22 -8.54 -11.39
C THR A 99 -2.28 -7.47 -10.32
N TRP A 100 -1.31 -7.55 -9.42
CA TRP A 100 -0.91 -6.43 -8.58
C TRP A 100 0.50 -6.00 -8.95
N LYS A 101 0.77 -4.71 -8.78
CA LYS A 101 2.08 -4.12 -9.08
C LYS A 101 2.60 -3.34 -7.89
N PHE A 102 3.91 -3.36 -7.73
CA PHE A 102 4.62 -2.66 -6.68
C PHE A 102 5.64 -1.71 -7.31
N TRP A 103 5.65 -0.48 -6.82
CA TRP A 103 6.29 0.66 -7.49
C TRP A 103 7.26 1.37 -6.56
N ASP A 104 8.38 1.82 -7.11
CA ASP A 104 9.22 2.87 -6.56
C ASP A 104 8.71 4.23 -7.02
N THR A 105 8.26 5.04 -6.08
CA THR A 105 7.72 6.38 -6.33
C THR A 105 8.61 7.48 -5.76
N ASP A 106 9.83 7.15 -5.31
CA ASP A 106 10.85 8.11 -4.88
C ASP A 106 11.55 8.71 -6.11
N VAL A 107 10.79 9.45 -6.91
CA VAL A 107 11.22 10.00 -8.20
C VAL A 107 11.18 11.52 -8.19
N GLU A 108 12.10 12.12 -8.95
CA GLU A 108 12.09 13.56 -9.22
C GLU A 108 11.06 13.86 -10.34
N TYR A 109 9.78 13.73 -10.03
CA TYR A 109 8.70 13.96 -11.00
C TYR A 109 8.66 15.40 -11.55
N LYS A 110 9.25 16.39 -10.85
CA LYS A 110 9.45 17.75 -11.38
C LYS A 110 10.42 17.80 -12.58
N LYS A 111 11.29 16.80 -12.71
CA LYS A 111 12.14 16.55 -13.88
C LYS A 111 11.52 15.52 -14.82
N GLN A 112 10.22 15.24 -14.70
CA GLN A 112 9.49 14.26 -15.51
C GLN A 112 10.04 12.83 -15.40
N GLN A 113 10.63 12.48 -14.25
CA GLN A 113 11.02 11.11 -13.97
C GLN A 113 9.77 10.27 -13.64
N ASP A 114 9.58 9.18 -14.39
CA ASP A 114 8.49 8.24 -14.15
C ASP A 114 8.82 7.27 -12.99
N PRO A 115 7.80 6.84 -12.22
CA PRO A 115 7.94 5.77 -11.22
C PRO A 115 8.45 4.46 -11.82
N TYR A 116 9.23 3.71 -11.02
CA TYR A 116 9.78 2.43 -11.45
C TYR A 116 8.92 1.27 -11.00
N LEU A 117 8.55 0.39 -11.94
CA LEU A 117 7.91 -0.88 -11.61
C LEU A 117 8.94 -1.83 -10.99
N LEU A 118 8.78 -2.15 -9.70
CA LEU A 118 9.66 -3.07 -8.98
C LEU A 118 9.25 -4.52 -9.21
N LEU A 119 7.94 -4.79 -9.21
CA LEU A 119 7.41 -6.16 -9.27
C LEU A 119 5.99 -6.18 -9.84
N THR A 120 5.68 -7.22 -10.60
CA THR A 120 4.30 -7.61 -10.94
C THR A 120 4.03 -8.99 -10.37
N GLY A 121 3.03 -9.09 -9.48
CA GLY A 121 2.53 -10.36 -8.98
C GLY A 121 1.16 -10.69 -9.56
N ARG A 122 0.80 -11.97 -9.56
CA ARG A 122 -0.54 -12.43 -9.96
C ARG A 122 -1.43 -12.53 -8.73
N CYS A 123 -2.69 -12.18 -8.90
CA CYS A 123 -3.72 -12.40 -7.88
C CYS A 123 -5.01 -12.84 -8.56
N GLU A 124 -5.79 -13.63 -7.84
CA GLU A 124 -7.13 -13.99 -8.28
C GLU A 124 -8.05 -12.77 -8.10
N VAL A 125 -8.65 -12.31 -9.20
CA VAL A 125 -9.50 -11.11 -9.21
C VAL A 125 -10.82 -11.48 -9.87
N ALA A 126 -11.76 -11.96 -9.07
CA ALA A 126 -13.13 -12.26 -9.50
C ALA A 126 -14.08 -11.07 -9.26
N GLU A 127 -13.78 -10.27 -8.24
CA GLU A 127 -14.60 -9.14 -7.78
C GLU A 127 -13.72 -7.91 -7.51
N PRO A 128 -14.29 -6.71 -7.32
CA PRO A 128 -13.52 -5.54 -6.91
C PRO A 128 -12.69 -5.82 -5.66
N CYS A 129 -11.38 -5.58 -5.76
CA CYS A 129 -10.42 -5.90 -4.70
C CYS A 129 -9.98 -4.67 -3.93
N ARG A 130 -9.64 -4.83 -2.64
CA ARG A 130 -8.86 -3.84 -1.88
C ARG A 130 -7.42 -4.31 -1.73
N ILE A 131 -6.50 -3.36 -1.69
CA ILE A 131 -5.08 -3.62 -1.47
C ILE A 131 -4.56 -2.74 -0.33
N ALA A 132 -3.77 -3.35 0.56
CA ALA A 132 -3.05 -2.66 1.62
C ALA A 132 -1.56 -3.01 1.50
N LEU A 133 -0.70 -1.99 1.53
CA LEU A 133 0.75 -2.14 1.60
C LEU A 133 1.18 -1.95 3.06
N SER A 134 2.01 -2.84 3.58
CA SER A 134 2.58 -2.66 4.92
C SER A 134 3.41 -1.37 4.98
N PRO A 135 3.45 -0.66 6.12
CA PRO A 135 4.24 0.58 6.27
C PRO A 135 5.71 0.46 5.85
N ASP A 136 6.33 -0.70 6.10
CA ASP A 136 7.71 -1.06 5.72
C ASP A 136 7.86 -1.53 4.26
N ALA A 137 6.75 -1.62 3.53
CA ALA A 137 6.64 -2.06 2.16
C ALA A 137 7.16 -3.48 1.86
N HIS A 138 7.24 -4.36 2.86
CA HIS A 138 7.63 -5.77 2.67
C HIS A 138 6.47 -6.67 2.26
N VAL A 139 5.23 -6.28 2.56
CA VAL A 139 4.06 -7.12 2.41
C VAL A 139 2.91 -6.37 1.78
N VAL A 140 2.21 -7.05 0.88
CA VAL A 140 0.96 -6.57 0.28
C VAL A 140 -0.16 -7.53 0.66
N ALA A 141 -1.25 -7.01 1.22
CA ALA A 141 -2.47 -7.76 1.44
C ALA A 141 -3.53 -7.35 0.40
N ILE A 142 -4.14 -8.32 -0.27
CA ILE A 142 -5.19 -8.13 -1.27
C ILE A 142 -6.42 -8.87 -0.80
N SER A 143 -7.57 -8.20 -0.79
CA SER A 143 -8.86 -8.86 -0.58
C SER A 143 -9.59 -9.03 -1.90
N CYS A 144 -10.23 -10.18 -2.08
CA CYS A 144 -11.16 -10.46 -3.16
C CYS A 144 -12.35 -11.21 -2.58
N GLY A 145 -13.56 -10.63 -2.67
CA GLY A 145 -14.75 -11.16 -2.01
C GLY A 145 -14.54 -11.27 -0.50
N THR A 146 -14.62 -12.49 0.04
CA THR A 146 -14.43 -12.80 1.48
C THR A 146 -13.02 -13.28 1.83
N THR A 147 -12.12 -13.33 0.85
CA THR A 147 -10.77 -13.89 0.99
C THR A 147 -9.73 -12.77 1.07
N ILE A 148 -8.69 -12.99 1.87
CA ILE A 148 -7.49 -12.15 1.93
C ILE A 148 -6.30 -13.01 1.51
N ALA A 149 -5.54 -12.55 0.52
CA ALA A 149 -4.25 -13.12 0.14
C ALA A 149 -3.13 -12.13 0.49
N VAL A 150 -2.04 -12.64 1.05
CA VAL A 150 -0.91 -11.85 1.54
C VAL A 150 0.34 -12.26 0.78
N PHE A 151 1.02 -11.28 0.19
CA PHE A 151 2.14 -11.46 -0.73
C PHE A 151 3.40 -10.77 -0.22
N ASN A 152 4.54 -11.37 -0.53
CA ASN A 152 5.85 -10.78 -0.31
C ASN A 152 6.21 -9.82 -1.46
N THR A 153 6.58 -8.57 -1.16
CA THR A 153 6.87 -7.56 -2.21
C THR A 153 8.23 -7.74 -2.88
N ARG A 154 9.14 -8.52 -2.30
CA ARG A 154 10.46 -8.82 -2.86
C ARG A 154 10.41 -10.00 -3.83
N ARG A 155 9.64 -11.04 -3.48
CA ARG A 155 9.55 -12.29 -4.26
C ARG A 155 8.33 -12.34 -5.17
N GLY A 156 7.26 -11.64 -4.82
CA GLY A 156 5.98 -11.69 -5.52
C GLY A 156 5.18 -12.96 -5.30
N GLU A 157 5.57 -13.76 -4.31
CA GLU A 157 4.90 -15.01 -3.95
C GLU A 157 3.81 -14.74 -2.91
N GLU A 158 2.74 -15.53 -2.99
CA GLU A 158 1.71 -15.60 -1.97
C GLU A 158 2.26 -16.37 -0.76
N GLU A 159 2.30 -15.75 0.41
CA GLU A 159 2.76 -16.40 1.64
C GLU A 159 1.61 -16.94 2.47
N GLU A 160 0.49 -16.22 2.54
CA GLU A 160 -0.65 -16.60 3.36
C GLU A 160 -1.97 -16.27 2.67
N ARG A 161 -2.98 -17.12 2.91
CA ARG A 161 -4.35 -16.93 2.43
C ARG A 161 -5.34 -17.23 3.54
N PHE A 162 -6.24 -16.27 3.78
CA PHE A 162 -7.35 -16.40 4.71
C PHE A 162 -8.65 -16.45 3.90
N VAL A 163 -9.37 -17.57 3.95
CA VAL A 163 -10.60 -17.78 3.19
C VAL A 163 -11.81 -17.63 4.12
N GLY A 164 -12.88 -17.00 3.63
CA GLY A 164 -14.11 -16.85 4.40
C GLY A 164 -13.92 -15.97 5.64
N VAL A 165 -13.09 -14.92 5.53
CA VAL A 165 -12.74 -14.05 6.64
C VAL A 165 -13.97 -13.31 7.16
N HIS A 166 -14.79 -12.79 6.25
CA HIS A 166 -16.05 -12.13 6.56
C HIS A 166 -17.20 -12.87 5.87
N GLY A 167 -18.42 -12.75 6.41
CA GLY A 167 -19.64 -13.28 5.77
C GLY A 167 -20.10 -12.49 4.54
N GLN A 168 -19.47 -11.35 4.25
CA GLN A 168 -19.72 -10.47 3.12
C GLN A 168 -18.40 -9.99 2.51
N HIS A 169 -18.48 -9.29 1.38
CA HIS A 169 -17.31 -8.70 0.72
C HIS A 169 -16.52 -7.82 1.69
N ILE A 170 -15.20 -7.91 1.61
CA ILE A 170 -14.30 -7.09 2.40
C ILE A 170 -14.36 -5.66 1.84
N ALA A 171 -14.80 -4.73 2.69
CA ALA A 171 -14.96 -3.33 2.34
C ALA A 171 -13.61 -2.59 2.34
N ASP A 172 -12.73 -2.94 3.28
CA ASP A 172 -11.41 -2.30 3.42
C ASP A 172 -10.36 -3.20 4.11
N LEU A 173 -9.09 -2.88 3.84
CA LEU A 173 -7.91 -3.49 4.43
C LEU A 173 -6.92 -2.40 4.87
N ALA A 174 -6.35 -2.53 6.05
CA ALA A 174 -5.30 -1.63 6.51
C ALA A 174 -4.27 -2.35 7.39
N PHE A 175 -2.99 -2.03 7.21
CA PHE A 175 -1.97 -2.39 8.18
C PHE A 175 -1.89 -1.33 9.28
N ASP A 176 -1.57 -1.75 10.50
CA ASP A 176 -1.20 -0.80 11.55
C ASP A 176 0.13 -0.11 11.22
N THR A 177 0.40 1.04 11.82
CA THR A 177 1.59 1.87 11.54
C THR A 177 2.91 1.17 11.85
N THR A 178 2.90 0.09 12.65
CA THR A 178 4.09 -0.69 13.01
C THR A 178 4.27 -1.97 12.18
N SER A 179 3.44 -2.19 11.14
CA SER A 179 3.45 -3.38 10.28
C SER A 179 3.23 -4.72 11.01
N ARG A 180 2.70 -4.73 12.23
CA ARG A 180 2.52 -5.93 13.06
C ARG A 180 1.18 -6.61 12.84
N TYR A 181 0.17 -5.85 12.45
CA TYR A 181 -1.21 -6.27 12.33
C TYR A 181 -1.81 -5.84 10.99
N LEU A 182 -2.56 -6.75 10.39
CA LEU A 182 -3.48 -6.47 9.29
C LEU A 182 -4.89 -6.43 9.87
N VAL A 183 -5.66 -5.42 9.49
CA VAL A 183 -7.05 -5.23 9.90
C VAL A 183 -7.94 -5.32 8.66
N SER A 184 -9.06 -6.04 8.79
CA SER A 184 -10.07 -6.15 7.74
C SER A 184 -11.47 -5.85 8.27
N CYS A 185 -12.30 -5.28 7.40
CA CYS A 185 -13.72 -5.05 7.66
C CYS A 185 -14.56 -5.48 6.44
N GLY A 186 -15.78 -5.94 6.67
CA GLY A 186 -16.66 -6.42 5.59
C GLY A 186 -18.03 -6.88 6.07
N ASP A 187 -18.10 -7.41 7.29
CA ASP A 187 -19.35 -7.70 7.99
C ASP A 187 -19.47 -6.83 9.26
N ARG A 188 -20.32 -7.23 10.22
CA ARG A 188 -20.54 -6.48 11.47
C ARG A 188 -19.35 -6.55 12.45
N ALA A 189 -18.21 -7.10 12.03
CA ALA A 189 -17.02 -7.22 12.85
C ALA A 189 -15.77 -6.77 12.10
N ILE A 190 -14.84 -6.19 12.86
CA ILE A 190 -13.47 -5.94 12.43
C ILE A 190 -12.62 -7.12 12.89
N ARG A 191 -11.79 -7.65 12.00
CA ARG A 191 -10.86 -8.74 12.31
C ARG A 191 -9.43 -8.25 12.23
N VAL A 192 -8.59 -8.75 13.14
CA VAL A 192 -7.20 -8.35 13.29
C VAL A 192 -6.33 -9.60 13.17
N PHE A 193 -5.37 -9.57 12.26
CA PHE A 193 -4.45 -10.65 11.95
C PHE A 193 -3.04 -10.22 12.31
N HIS A 194 -2.24 -11.13 12.85
CA HIS A 194 -0.80 -10.91 12.94
C HIS A 194 -0.18 -10.94 11.55
N ASN A 195 0.66 -9.96 11.22
CA ASN A 195 1.40 -9.91 9.96
C ASN A 195 2.62 -10.85 10.00
N THR A 196 2.38 -12.15 10.12
CA THR A 196 3.44 -13.18 10.12
C THR A 196 4.34 -13.14 8.89
N PRO A 197 3.84 -12.88 7.66
CA PRO A 197 4.69 -12.67 6.49
C PRO A 197 5.66 -11.50 6.65
N GLY A 198 5.20 -10.38 7.22
CA GLY A 198 6.06 -9.20 7.44
C GLY A 198 7.20 -9.49 8.40
N TYR A 199 6.92 -10.19 9.50
CA TYR A 199 7.96 -10.64 10.42
C TYR A 199 8.99 -11.54 9.75
N ARG A 200 8.59 -12.46 8.86
CA ARG A 200 9.52 -13.32 8.11
C ARG A 200 10.37 -12.49 7.16
N ALA A 201 9.75 -11.61 6.36
CA ALA A 201 10.45 -10.75 5.42
C ALA A 201 11.53 -9.86 6.09
N VAL A 202 11.20 -9.31 7.26
CA VAL A 202 12.12 -8.48 8.06
C VAL A 202 13.28 -9.32 8.61
N VAL A 203 13.04 -10.55 9.07
CA VAL A 203 14.11 -11.47 9.49
C VAL A 203 15.03 -11.83 8.33
N GLU A 204 14.47 -12.18 7.17
CA GLU A 204 15.25 -12.46 5.97
C GLU A 204 16.12 -11.27 5.55
N GLU A 205 15.57 -10.06 5.58
CA GLU A 205 16.33 -8.85 5.30
C GLU A 205 17.49 -8.65 6.28
N MET A 206 17.23 -8.73 7.59
CA MET A 206 18.28 -8.61 8.60
C MET A 206 19.38 -9.66 8.42
N GLU A 207 19.03 -10.90 8.07
CA GLU A 207 19.99 -11.96 7.77
C GLU A 207 20.83 -11.63 6.52
N THR A 208 20.24 -11.06 5.48
CA THR A 208 21.00 -10.60 4.30
C THR A 208 21.95 -9.45 4.64
N MET A 209 21.55 -8.51 5.50
CA MET A 209 22.41 -7.42 5.98
C MET A 209 23.56 -7.94 6.84
N LEU A 210 23.29 -8.93 7.70
CA LEU A 210 24.28 -9.57 8.55
C LEU A 210 25.40 -10.22 7.72
N ARG A 211 25.06 -10.88 6.61
CA ARG A 211 26.04 -11.50 5.68
C ARG A 211 26.95 -10.47 5.00
N LYS A 212 26.46 -9.26 4.75
CA LYS A 212 27.21 -8.19 4.07
C LYS A 212 28.07 -7.36 5.01
N THR A 213 27.73 -7.36 6.30
CA THR A 213 28.35 -6.51 7.31
C THR A 213 29.68 -7.08 7.78
N THR A 214 30.72 -6.25 7.76
CA THR A 214 32.08 -6.62 8.19
C THR A 214 32.40 -6.15 9.61
N THR A 215 31.72 -5.12 10.12
CA THR A 215 31.98 -4.56 11.44
C THR A 215 31.39 -5.43 12.56
N LYS A 216 32.21 -5.75 13.57
CA LYS A 216 31.82 -6.64 14.69
C LYS A 216 30.62 -6.12 15.48
N ALA A 217 30.61 -4.82 15.84
CA ALA A 217 29.55 -4.23 16.66
C ALA A 217 28.17 -4.25 15.97
N THR A 218 28.11 -3.96 14.67
CA THR A 218 26.87 -4.03 13.88
C THR A 218 26.41 -5.47 13.68
N ARG A 219 27.36 -6.40 13.55
CA ARG A 219 27.06 -7.83 13.46
C ARG A 219 26.39 -8.35 14.74
N GLU A 220 26.97 -8.06 15.90
CA GLU A 220 26.42 -8.45 17.20
C GLU A 220 25.02 -7.86 17.43
N ARG A 221 24.81 -6.59 17.06
CA ARG A 221 23.48 -5.95 17.12
C ARG A 221 22.45 -6.65 16.23
N LEU A 222 22.81 -6.95 14.98
CA LEU A 222 21.92 -7.63 14.04
C LEU A 222 21.59 -9.06 14.53
N GLU A 223 22.56 -9.80 15.06
CA GLU A 223 22.34 -11.14 15.63
C GLU A 223 21.33 -11.10 16.80
N GLN A 224 21.45 -10.11 17.69
CA GLN A 224 20.49 -9.90 18.78
C GLN A 224 19.08 -9.56 18.26
N GLN A 225 18.97 -8.68 17.27
CA GLN A 225 17.69 -8.30 16.67
C GLN A 225 17.02 -9.48 15.96
N ILE A 226 17.77 -10.27 15.19
CA ILE A 226 17.30 -11.48 14.52
C ILE A 226 16.80 -12.50 15.54
N SER A 227 17.57 -12.75 16.61
CA SER A 227 17.17 -13.67 17.68
C SER A 227 15.87 -13.25 18.36
N SER A 228 15.72 -11.96 18.67
CA SER A 228 14.50 -11.39 19.24
C SER A 228 13.31 -11.53 18.28
N ALA A 229 13.48 -11.17 17.01
CA ALA A 229 12.43 -11.26 15.99
C ALA A 229 11.98 -12.71 15.75
N LYS A 230 12.91 -13.67 15.71
CA LYS A 230 12.60 -15.11 15.61
C LYS A 230 11.82 -15.62 16.81
N LYS A 231 12.18 -15.20 18.03
CA LYS A 231 11.42 -15.54 19.24
C LYS A 231 10.00 -14.98 19.22
N ALA A 232 9.83 -13.72 18.80
CA ALA A 232 8.52 -13.11 18.64
C ALA A 232 7.66 -13.85 17.61
N LEU A 233 8.23 -14.18 16.45
CA LEU A 233 7.55 -14.97 15.42
C LEU A 233 7.15 -16.36 15.94
N ALA A 234 8.05 -17.05 16.65
CA ALA A 234 7.76 -18.35 17.25
C ALA A 234 6.62 -18.27 18.28
N ALA A 235 6.56 -17.21 19.09
CA ALA A 235 5.48 -17.00 20.05
C ALA A 235 4.13 -16.75 19.38
N ILE A 236 4.10 -16.06 18.23
CA ILE A 236 2.89 -15.83 17.44
C ILE A 236 2.42 -17.14 16.80
N CYS A 237 3.32 -17.90 16.17
CA CYS A 237 2.98 -19.17 15.53
C CYS A 237 2.62 -20.27 16.55
N GLY A 238 3.28 -20.31 17.71
CA GLY A 238 3.07 -21.32 18.74
C GLY A 238 1.75 -21.22 19.50
N ARG A 239 0.99 -20.12 19.34
CA ARG A 239 -0.38 -19.98 19.87
C ARG A 239 -1.45 -20.65 19.00
N LYS A 240 -1.08 -21.24 17.86
CA LYS A 240 -1.96 -22.13 17.09
C LYS A 240 -1.98 -23.53 17.72
N GLN A 241 -2.67 -23.67 18.86
CA GLN A 241 -3.17 -24.95 19.38
C GLN A 241 -4.59 -24.77 19.89
#